data_AF-A0A9E1WVU2-F1
#
_entry.id   AF-A0A9E1WVU2-F1
#
_cell.length_a   1.000
_cell.length_b   1.000
_cell.length_c   1.000
_cell.angle_alpha   90.00
_cell.angle_beta   90.00
_cell.angle_gamma   90.00
#
_symmetry.space_group_name_H-M   'P 1'
#
loop_
_entity.id
_entity.type
_entity.pdbx_description
1 polymer ?
#
loop_
_entity_poly.entity_id
_entity_poly.type
_entity_poly.pdbx_seq_one_letter_code
_entity_poly.pdbx_strand_id
1 'polypeptide(L)'
;PNSNNGTYTNFVNLLDMCAIAVPTAPRSDERPGSVTLIAAAGKDADVAVIARGFEADCSRTLGATVHPVPTPSALPMGASDQIELAVCGAHMTDLPLNRQLTDLGGTFVRKAVTSEQYKFYALAGGPPVRPGLVRVDGTDGGAIALEIWSLPKTAFGTFMAGIPAPLGIGTVELSDGSSVKGFICEANGTKGATDITNLGDWRSFLAQQDVPA
;
A
#
# COMPACT_ATOMS: atom_id res chain seq x y z
N PRO A 1 45.17 -17.56 6.20
CA PRO A 1 45.04 -16.07 6.30
C PRO A 1 44.04 -15.49 5.31
N ASN A 2 44.18 -15.75 4.01
CA ASN A 2 43.28 -15.21 2.98
C ASN A 2 41.84 -15.76 3.08
N SER A 3 41.71 -17.05 3.43
CA SER A 3 40.42 -17.72 3.65
C SER A 3 39.54 -17.02 4.70
N ASN A 4 40.14 -16.46 5.74
CA ASN A 4 39.41 -15.82 6.83
C ASN A 4 38.70 -14.53 6.39
N ASN A 5 39.27 -13.82 5.40
CA ASN A 5 38.68 -12.59 4.85
C ASN A 5 37.47 -12.88 3.94
N GLY A 6 37.31 -14.11 3.46
CA GLY A 6 36.21 -14.54 2.60
C GLY A 6 34.95 -15.00 3.34
N THR A 7 35.01 -15.12 4.68
CA THR A 7 33.94 -15.70 5.53
C THR A 7 32.57 -15.08 5.28
N TYR A 8 32.51 -13.76 5.02
CA TYR A 8 31.26 -13.01 4.86
C TYR A 8 30.98 -12.51 3.44
N THR A 9 31.83 -12.87 2.45
CA THR A 9 31.74 -12.30 1.08
C THR A 9 31.63 -13.36 -0.01
N ASN A 10 32.14 -14.57 0.21
CA ASN A 10 32.25 -15.59 -0.85
C ASN A 10 30.90 -16.05 -1.42
N PHE A 11 29.82 -16.03 -0.63
CA PHE A 11 28.52 -16.58 -1.03
C PHE A 11 27.63 -15.57 -1.78
N VAL A 12 27.91 -14.27 -1.70
CA VAL A 12 27.00 -13.21 -2.19
C VAL A 12 26.74 -13.37 -3.69
N ASN A 13 27.79 -13.51 -4.50
CA ASN A 13 27.65 -13.69 -5.94
C ASN A 13 27.08 -15.08 -6.30
N LEU A 14 27.41 -16.11 -5.52
CA LEU A 14 26.96 -17.49 -5.79
C LEU A 14 25.46 -17.69 -5.54
N LEU A 15 24.89 -16.89 -4.63
CA LEU A 15 23.48 -16.95 -4.24
C LEU A 15 22.62 -15.86 -4.89
N ASP A 16 23.17 -15.15 -5.90
CA ASP A 16 22.48 -14.06 -6.60
C ASP A 16 21.92 -13.00 -5.62
N MET A 17 22.82 -12.43 -4.82
CA MET A 17 22.51 -11.43 -3.81
C MET A 17 23.17 -10.09 -4.15
N CYS A 18 22.63 -9.00 -3.61
CA CYS A 18 23.30 -7.70 -3.61
C CYS A 18 23.88 -7.39 -2.22
N ALA A 19 24.94 -6.60 -2.18
CA ALA A 19 25.58 -6.21 -0.93
C ALA A 19 26.21 -4.82 -1.01
N ILE A 20 26.18 -4.09 0.10
CA ILE A 20 26.82 -2.78 0.25
C ILE A 20 27.67 -2.76 1.52
N ALA A 21 28.95 -2.45 1.37
CA ALA A 21 29.85 -2.24 2.51
C ALA A 21 29.75 -0.78 2.97
N VAL A 22 29.40 -0.58 4.23
CA VAL A 22 29.13 0.74 4.82
C VAL A 22 30.10 0.97 5.98
N PRO A 23 30.79 2.11 6.02
CA PRO A 23 31.62 2.46 7.17
C PRO A 23 30.78 2.60 8.45
N THR A 24 31.35 2.19 9.57
CA THR A 24 30.80 2.43 10.91
C THR A 24 31.74 3.33 11.71
N ALA A 25 31.37 3.63 12.95
CA ALA A 25 32.27 4.28 13.89
C ALA A 25 33.63 3.55 13.95
N PRO A 26 34.73 4.31 14.17
CA PRO A 26 36.04 3.70 14.39
C PRO A 26 35.99 2.65 15.49
N ARG A 27 36.78 1.60 15.30
CA ARG A 27 37.01 0.60 16.35
C ARG A 27 37.72 1.23 17.55
N SER A 28 37.78 0.51 18.66
CA SER A 28 38.50 0.95 19.86
C SER A 28 40.00 1.16 19.66
N ASP A 29 40.58 0.64 18.57
CA ASP A 29 41.97 0.86 18.15
C ASP A 29 42.12 1.98 17.10
N GLU A 30 41.10 2.83 16.97
CA GLU A 30 41.02 3.98 16.05
C GLU A 30 41.04 3.61 14.56
N ARG A 31 41.03 2.31 14.23
CA ARG A 31 40.99 1.85 12.84
C ARG A 31 39.57 1.93 12.28
N PRO A 32 39.43 2.10 10.94
CA PRO A 32 38.12 2.09 10.31
C PRO A 32 37.33 0.80 10.60
N GLY A 33 36.07 0.96 10.97
CA GLY A 33 35.09 -0.13 11.05
C GLY A 33 34.19 -0.13 9.82
N SER A 34 33.64 -1.30 9.49
CA SER A 34 32.59 -1.42 8.47
C SER A 34 31.67 -2.60 8.77
N VAL A 35 30.46 -2.51 8.23
CA VAL A 35 29.52 -3.63 8.09
C VAL A 35 29.18 -3.81 6.62
N THR A 36 28.84 -5.03 6.23
CA THR A 36 28.28 -5.31 4.90
C THR A 36 26.83 -5.71 5.07
N LEU A 37 25.93 -4.90 4.50
CA LEU A 37 24.52 -5.21 4.43
C LEU A 37 24.27 -6.04 3.16
N ILE A 38 23.54 -7.15 3.28
CA ILE A 38 23.29 -8.11 2.19
C ILE A 38 21.78 -8.28 2.03
N ALA A 39 21.30 -8.29 0.79
CA ALA A 39 19.89 -8.53 0.45
C ALA A 39 19.77 -9.43 -0.79
N ALA A 40 18.56 -9.87 -1.11
CA ALA A 40 18.29 -10.64 -2.34
C ALA A 40 18.59 -9.82 -3.61
N ALA A 41 18.78 -10.48 -4.75
CA ALA A 41 18.94 -9.81 -6.05
C ALA A 41 17.88 -8.73 -6.30
N GLY A 42 18.30 -7.59 -6.84
CA GLY A 42 17.44 -6.46 -7.19
C GLY A 42 17.00 -5.58 -6.01
N LYS A 43 17.51 -5.84 -4.80
CA LYS A 43 17.19 -5.07 -3.58
C LYS A 43 18.23 -4.00 -3.23
N ASP A 44 18.99 -3.55 -4.23
CA ASP A 44 20.06 -2.56 -4.11
C ASP A 44 19.58 -1.23 -3.52
N ALA A 45 18.41 -0.76 -3.94
CA ALA A 45 17.82 0.47 -3.40
C ALA A 45 17.42 0.31 -1.93
N ASP A 46 16.79 -0.82 -1.58
CA ASP A 46 16.34 -1.11 -0.21
C ASP A 46 17.54 -1.16 0.75
N VAL A 47 18.62 -1.85 0.36
CA VAL A 47 19.84 -1.92 1.18
C VAL A 47 20.59 -0.59 1.26
N ALA A 48 20.57 0.22 0.19
CA ALA A 48 21.18 1.55 0.18
C ALA A 48 20.45 2.53 1.12
N VAL A 49 19.14 2.43 1.27
CA VAL A 49 18.37 3.24 2.23
C VAL A 49 18.81 2.94 3.67
N ILE A 50 18.97 1.67 4.01
CA ILE A 50 19.47 1.26 5.34
C ILE A 50 20.91 1.72 5.53
N ALA A 51 21.76 1.55 4.50
CA ALA A 51 23.16 1.99 4.51
C ALA A 51 23.32 3.49 4.81
N ARG A 52 22.46 4.34 4.22
CA ARG A 52 22.47 5.78 4.51
C ARG A 52 22.21 6.09 5.98
N GLY A 53 21.35 5.31 6.65
CA GLY A 53 21.13 5.43 8.09
C GLY A 53 22.41 5.19 8.91
N PHE A 54 23.13 4.11 8.60
CA PHE A 54 24.42 3.79 9.24
C PHE A 54 25.50 4.84 8.96
N GLU A 55 25.58 5.36 7.74
CA GLU A 55 26.55 6.38 7.36
C GLU A 55 26.27 7.72 8.06
N ALA A 56 25.00 8.10 8.22
CA ALA A 56 24.59 9.33 8.89
C ALA A 56 24.84 9.31 10.41
N ASP A 57 24.74 8.13 11.05
CA ASP A 57 24.97 7.96 12.49
C ASP A 57 26.46 7.87 12.87
N CYS A 58 27.37 7.97 11.88
CA CYS A 58 28.81 7.89 12.09
C CYS A 58 29.51 9.19 11.67
N SER A 59 29.95 9.99 12.65
CA SER A 59 30.80 11.16 12.39
C SER A 59 32.16 10.75 11.82
N ARG A 60 32.42 11.05 10.55
CA ARG A 60 33.71 10.79 9.88
C ARG A 60 33.95 11.72 8.70
N THR A 61 35.15 11.64 8.15
CA THR A 61 35.54 12.22 6.86
C THR A 61 35.51 11.16 5.74
N LEU A 62 35.73 11.59 4.51
CA LEU A 62 35.91 10.69 3.37
C LEU A 62 37.27 9.97 3.49
N GLY A 63 37.24 8.70 3.91
CA GLY A 63 38.45 7.90 4.09
C GLY A 63 39.41 8.53 5.09
N ALA A 64 40.70 8.56 4.77
CA ALA A 64 41.75 9.18 5.60
C ALA A 64 41.97 10.68 5.30
N THR A 65 40.99 11.37 4.68
CA THR A 65 41.12 12.77 4.29
C THR A 65 40.51 13.72 5.32
N VAL A 66 40.67 15.03 5.12
CA VAL A 66 39.97 16.07 5.89
C VAL A 66 38.60 16.44 5.29
N HIS A 67 38.24 15.86 4.15
CA HIS A 67 37.02 16.23 3.44
C HIS A 67 35.78 15.65 4.16
N PRO A 68 34.76 16.48 4.44
CA PRO A 68 33.53 15.98 5.06
C PRO A 68 32.80 15.01 4.13
N VAL A 69 32.03 14.09 4.71
CA VAL A 69 31.10 13.26 3.95
C VAL A 69 29.98 14.17 3.39
N PRO A 70 29.78 14.23 2.07
CA PRO A 70 28.74 15.07 1.51
C PRO A 70 27.36 14.50 1.87
N THR A 71 26.41 15.37 2.22
CA THR A 71 25.01 14.98 2.35
C THR A 71 24.50 14.55 0.98
N PRO A 72 24.11 13.28 0.79
CA PRO A 72 23.62 12.83 -0.51
C PRO A 72 22.32 13.55 -0.87
N SER A 73 22.09 13.79 -2.16
CA SER A 73 20.79 14.26 -2.62
C SER A 73 19.68 13.27 -2.23
N ALA A 74 18.47 13.81 -2.03
CA ALA A 74 17.28 12.98 -1.88
C ALA A 74 17.14 12.09 -3.12
N LEU A 75 16.92 10.79 -2.91
CA LEU A 75 16.60 9.90 -4.01
C LEU A 75 15.19 10.22 -4.49
N PRO A 76 14.94 10.26 -5.81
CA PRO A 76 13.57 10.33 -6.30
C PRO A 76 12.82 9.12 -5.76
N MET A 77 11.61 9.34 -5.24
CA MET A 77 10.73 8.23 -4.88
C MET A 77 10.54 7.37 -6.13
N GLY A 78 10.97 6.10 -6.04
CA GLY A 78 10.71 5.12 -7.08
C GLY A 78 9.20 4.93 -7.27
N ALA A 79 8.80 4.47 -8.45
CA ALA A 79 7.44 4.00 -8.65
C ALA A 79 7.18 2.87 -7.65
N SER A 80 6.20 3.05 -6.76
CA SER A 80 5.83 2.02 -5.80
C SER A 80 5.35 0.76 -6.53
N ASP A 81 5.75 -0.42 -6.08
CA ASP A 81 5.19 -1.69 -6.56
C ASP A 81 3.80 -1.99 -5.96
N GLN A 82 3.29 -1.06 -5.17
CA GLN A 82 1.97 -1.10 -4.55
C GLN A 82 0.99 -0.14 -5.23
N ILE A 83 -0.30 -0.46 -5.13
CA ILE A 83 -1.41 0.41 -5.54
C ILE A 83 -2.38 0.56 -4.37
N GLU A 84 -2.76 1.80 -4.05
CA GLU A 84 -3.82 2.06 -3.10
C GLU A 84 -5.20 1.85 -3.75
N LEU A 85 -6.08 1.15 -3.03
CA LEU A 85 -7.43 0.81 -3.43
C LEU A 85 -8.42 1.14 -2.30
N ALA A 86 -9.40 1.97 -2.59
CA ALA A 86 -10.54 2.25 -1.72
C ALA A 86 -11.62 1.17 -1.86
N VAL A 87 -12.02 0.61 -0.72
CA VAL A 87 -13.11 -0.35 -0.60
C VAL A 87 -14.19 0.19 0.33
N CYS A 88 -15.45 0.02 -0.06
CA CYS A 88 -16.63 0.55 0.63
C CYS A 88 -17.65 -0.53 1.00
N GLY A 89 -17.26 -1.80 0.91
CA GLY A 89 -18.19 -2.92 1.00
C GLY A 89 -17.58 -4.18 1.58
N ALA A 90 -17.99 -5.34 1.08
CA ALA A 90 -17.62 -6.65 1.62
C ALA A 90 -16.11 -6.94 1.72
N HIS A 91 -15.26 -6.13 1.06
CA HIS A 91 -13.79 -6.20 1.16
C HIS A 91 -13.20 -5.40 2.33
N MET A 92 -13.98 -4.61 3.07
CA MET A 92 -13.49 -3.93 4.27
C MET A 92 -13.12 -4.93 5.38
N THR A 93 -12.30 -4.48 6.33
CA THR A 93 -11.83 -5.26 7.48
C THR A 93 -12.98 -6.00 8.17
N ASP A 94 -12.76 -7.27 8.50
CA ASP A 94 -13.73 -8.17 9.14
C ASP A 94 -15.01 -8.48 8.33
N LEU A 95 -15.07 -8.09 7.04
CA LEU A 95 -16.19 -8.46 6.15
C LEU A 95 -15.84 -9.65 5.23
N PRO A 96 -16.85 -10.37 4.70
CA PRO A 96 -16.67 -11.71 4.12
C PRO A 96 -15.69 -11.84 2.95
N LEU A 97 -15.47 -10.76 2.18
CA LEU A 97 -14.59 -10.77 1.02
C LEU A 97 -13.22 -10.13 1.29
N ASN A 98 -12.94 -9.68 2.53
CA ASN A 98 -11.65 -9.08 2.88
C ASN A 98 -10.47 -10.01 2.58
N ARG A 99 -10.67 -11.32 2.71
CA ARG A 99 -9.66 -12.34 2.36
C ARG A 99 -9.14 -12.22 0.93
N GLN A 100 -9.95 -11.73 0.00
CA GLN A 100 -9.51 -11.53 -1.40
C GLN A 100 -8.45 -10.45 -1.54
N LEU A 101 -8.34 -9.52 -0.57
CA LEU A 101 -7.23 -8.57 -0.48
C LEU A 101 -6.06 -9.20 0.28
N THR A 102 -6.30 -9.74 1.48
CA THR A 102 -5.22 -10.23 2.35
C THR A 102 -4.48 -11.42 1.76
N ASP A 103 -5.18 -12.35 1.11
CA ASP A 103 -4.59 -13.52 0.44
C ASP A 103 -3.66 -13.10 -0.72
N LEU A 104 -3.86 -11.90 -1.27
CA LEU A 104 -3.03 -11.29 -2.32
C LEU A 104 -1.94 -10.35 -1.76
N GLY A 105 -1.68 -10.39 -0.46
CA GLY A 105 -0.69 -9.53 0.20
C GLY A 105 -1.17 -8.10 0.44
N GLY A 106 -2.48 -7.87 0.38
CA GLY A 106 -3.07 -6.57 0.67
C GLY A 106 -2.94 -6.19 2.14
N THR A 107 -2.59 -4.94 2.42
CA THR A 107 -2.46 -4.40 3.79
C THR A 107 -3.35 -3.19 3.99
N PHE A 108 -4.03 -3.13 5.13
CA PHE A 108 -4.81 -1.97 5.53
C PHE A 108 -3.90 -0.74 5.71
N VAL A 109 -4.30 0.41 5.16
CA VAL A 109 -3.55 1.67 5.28
C VAL A 109 -4.25 2.62 6.24
N ARG A 110 -5.52 2.98 5.95
CA ARG A 110 -6.29 3.96 6.73
C ARG A 110 -7.78 3.86 6.45
N LYS A 111 -8.60 4.39 7.35
CA LYS A 111 -9.99 4.77 7.06
C LYS A 111 -10.01 6.08 6.29
N ALA A 112 -10.98 6.24 5.39
CA ALA A 112 -11.17 7.46 4.61
C ALA A 112 -12.67 7.71 4.36
N VAL A 113 -12.98 8.85 3.76
CA VAL A 113 -14.33 9.22 3.34
C VAL A 113 -14.24 9.80 1.93
N THR A 114 -15.22 9.50 1.08
CA THR A 114 -15.35 10.17 -0.23
C THR A 114 -15.62 11.67 -0.06
N SER A 115 -15.47 12.45 -1.14
CA SER A 115 -16.15 13.75 -1.22
C SER A 115 -17.69 13.56 -1.19
N GLU A 116 -18.46 14.65 -1.06
CA GLU A 116 -19.93 14.61 -0.98
C GLU A 116 -20.63 14.35 -2.34
N GLN A 117 -19.87 13.99 -3.38
CA GLN A 117 -20.37 13.84 -4.76
C GLN A 117 -20.70 12.37 -5.12
N TYR A 118 -21.12 11.57 -4.15
CA TYR A 118 -21.36 10.15 -4.35
C TYR A 118 -22.73 9.71 -3.86
N LYS A 119 -23.43 8.93 -4.68
CA LYS A 119 -24.54 8.10 -4.24
C LYS A 119 -24.06 6.71 -3.89
N PHE A 120 -24.69 6.14 -2.86
CA PHE A 120 -24.36 4.85 -2.31
C PHE A 120 -25.58 3.95 -2.30
N TYR A 121 -25.46 2.78 -2.90
CA TYR A 121 -26.57 1.89 -3.15
C TYR A 121 -26.30 0.50 -2.57
N ALA A 122 -27.31 -0.11 -1.96
CA ALA A 122 -27.34 -1.56 -1.76
C ALA A 122 -27.88 -2.19 -3.05
N LEU A 123 -27.01 -2.82 -3.83
CA LEU A 123 -27.36 -3.37 -5.14
C LEU A 123 -28.30 -4.56 -5.02
N ALA A 124 -29.18 -4.71 -6.02
CA ALA A 124 -30.07 -5.86 -6.11
C ALA A 124 -29.28 -7.15 -6.37
N GLY A 125 -29.64 -8.22 -5.66
CA GLY A 125 -29.04 -9.54 -5.81
C GLY A 125 -28.14 -9.94 -4.63
N GLY A 126 -28.22 -11.21 -4.25
CA GLY A 126 -27.45 -11.78 -3.15
C GLY A 126 -27.80 -13.26 -2.90
N PRO A 127 -27.15 -13.90 -1.92
CA PRO A 127 -26.03 -13.38 -1.11
C PRO A 127 -24.62 -13.63 -1.72
N PRO A 128 -23.63 -12.75 -1.46
CA PRO A 128 -23.71 -11.55 -0.63
C PRO A 128 -24.30 -10.33 -1.38
N VAL A 129 -25.11 -9.55 -0.67
CA VAL A 129 -25.51 -8.20 -1.11
C VAL A 129 -24.25 -7.33 -1.16
N ARG A 130 -24.16 -6.44 -2.15
CA ARG A 130 -22.97 -5.64 -2.41
C ARG A 130 -23.34 -4.16 -2.50
N PRO A 131 -22.50 -3.26 -1.99
CA PRO A 131 -22.70 -1.84 -2.24
C PRO A 131 -22.26 -1.47 -3.66
N GLY A 132 -22.85 -0.40 -4.18
CA GLY A 132 -22.44 0.27 -5.40
C GLY A 132 -22.24 1.76 -5.14
N LEU A 133 -21.07 2.26 -5.55
CA LEU A 133 -20.72 3.67 -5.44
C LEU A 133 -20.82 4.32 -6.82
N VAL A 134 -21.63 5.38 -6.94
CA VAL A 134 -21.84 6.10 -8.20
C VAL A 134 -21.55 7.58 -7.98
N ARG A 135 -20.66 8.15 -8.79
CA ARG A 135 -20.41 9.60 -8.77
C ARG A 135 -21.60 10.32 -9.37
N VAL A 136 -22.04 11.41 -8.74
CA VAL A 136 -23.14 12.24 -9.20
C VAL A 136 -22.72 13.71 -9.27
N ASP A 137 -23.32 14.44 -10.20
CA ASP A 137 -23.20 15.89 -10.28
C ASP A 137 -24.31 16.54 -9.43
N GLY A 138 -23.96 17.55 -8.62
CA GLY A 138 -24.92 18.33 -7.82
C GLY A 138 -24.97 17.97 -6.33
N THR A 139 -26.05 18.36 -5.65
CA THR A 139 -26.21 18.29 -4.18
C THR A 139 -26.89 17.00 -3.67
N ASP A 140 -27.14 16.03 -4.56
CA ASP A 140 -27.83 14.78 -4.24
C ASP A 140 -26.85 13.63 -3.91
N GLY A 141 -25.59 13.97 -3.59
CA GLY A 141 -24.59 13.03 -3.12
C GLY A 141 -24.39 13.10 -1.60
N GLY A 142 -23.63 12.16 -1.06
CA GLY A 142 -23.22 12.11 0.33
C GLY A 142 -21.78 11.65 0.48
N ALA A 143 -21.23 11.86 1.68
CA ALA A 143 -19.91 11.41 2.06
C ALA A 143 -19.98 9.94 2.52
N ILE A 144 -19.21 9.05 1.87
CA ILE A 144 -19.28 7.60 2.09
C ILE A 144 -18.00 7.11 2.74
N ALA A 145 -18.13 6.34 3.82
CA ALA A 145 -17.03 5.72 4.54
C ALA A 145 -16.34 4.65 3.70
N LEU A 146 -15.00 4.69 3.69
CA LEU A 146 -14.12 3.81 2.95
C LEU A 146 -13.01 3.26 3.85
N GLU A 147 -12.39 2.16 3.40
CA GLU A 147 -11.06 1.77 3.83
C GLU A 147 -10.10 1.82 2.63
N ILE A 148 -8.91 2.36 2.85
CA ILE A 148 -7.83 2.35 1.87
C ILE A 148 -6.91 1.18 2.18
N TRP A 149 -6.72 0.33 1.18
CA TRP A 149 -5.85 -0.84 1.22
C TRP A 149 -4.73 -0.68 0.20
N SER A 150 -3.52 -1.12 0.55
CA SER A 150 -2.40 -1.22 -0.38
C SER A 150 -2.33 -2.64 -0.91
N LEU A 151 -2.26 -2.83 -2.23
CA LEU A 151 -2.14 -4.13 -2.88
C LEU A 151 -0.92 -4.17 -3.80
N PRO A 152 -0.18 -5.28 -3.88
CA PRO A 152 0.87 -5.43 -4.88
C PRO A 152 0.31 -5.28 -6.30
N LYS A 153 0.95 -4.46 -7.13
CA LYS A 153 0.56 -4.25 -8.54
C LYS A 153 0.55 -5.56 -9.33
N THR A 154 1.46 -6.48 -8.99
CA THR A 154 1.55 -7.81 -9.60
C THR A 154 0.33 -8.70 -9.29
N ALA A 155 -0.36 -8.47 -8.17
CA ALA A 155 -1.54 -9.21 -7.77
C ALA A 155 -2.86 -8.56 -8.25
N PHE A 156 -2.81 -7.30 -8.71
CA PHE A 156 -4.00 -6.53 -9.08
C PHE A 156 -4.82 -7.18 -10.20
N GLY A 157 -4.17 -7.81 -11.18
CA GLY A 157 -4.88 -8.51 -12.27
C GLY A 157 -5.74 -9.67 -11.76
N THR A 158 -5.21 -10.47 -10.82
CA THR A 158 -5.94 -11.55 -10.15
C THR A 158 -7.11 -11.02 -9.34
N PHE A 159 -6.89 -9.93 -8.60
CA PHE A 159 -7.96 -9.26 -7.86
C PHE A 159 -9.08 -8.77 -8.79
N MET A 160 -8.73 -8.07 -9.88
CA MET A 160 -9.68 -7.53 -10.86
C MET A 160 -10.52 -8.62 -11.53
N ALA A 161 -9.93 -9.78 -11.85
CA ALA A 161 -10.67 -10.91 -12.44
C ALA A 161 -11.77 -11.45 -11.51
N GLY A 162 -11.65 -11.23 -10.19
CA GLY A 162 -12.64 -11.60 -9.19
C GLY A 162 -13.76 -10.58 -8.99
N ILE A 163 -13.77 -9.43 -9.70
CA ILE A 163 -14.79 -8.40 -9.56
C ILE A 163 -15.86 -8.59 -10.66
N PRO A 164 -17.05 -9.10 -10.31
CA PRO A 164 -18.12 -9.30 -11.27
C PRO A 164 -18.88 -8.00 -11.56
N ALA A 165 -19.53 -7.95 -12.72
CA ALA A 165 -20.54 -6.94 -13.02
C ALA A 165 -21.62 -6.88 -11.91
N PRO A 166 -22.17 -5.69 -11.60
CA PRO A 166 -21.96 -4.39 -12.26
C PRO A 166 -20.82 -3.56 -11.64
N LEU A 167 -19.91 -4.19 -10.89
CA LEU A 167 -18.84 -3.49 -10.19
C LEU A 167 -17.61 -3.34 -11.07
N GLY A 168 -16.84 -2.27 -10.83
CA GLY A 168 -15.55 -2.04 -11.46
C GLY A 168 -14.63 -1.22 -10.57
N ILE A 169 -13.38 -1.04 -10.99
CA ILE A 169 -12.43 -0.16 -10.31
C ILE A 169 -12.23 1.10 -11.14
N GLY A 170 -12.61 2.24 -10.56
CA GLY A 170 -12.46 3.57 -11.13
C GLY A 170 -11.54 4.43 -10.30
N THR A 171 -11.68 5.74 -10.45
CA THR A 171 -11.05 6.74 -9.57
C THR A 171 -12.11 7.31 -8.64
N VAL A 172 -11.82 7.34 -7.34
CA VAL A 172 -12.67 7.86 -6.27
C VAL A 172 -12.00 9.10 -5.67
N GLU A 173 -12.77 10.17 -5.54
CA GLU A 173 -12.36 11.42 -4.92
C GLU A 173 -12.66 11.39 -3.41
N LEU A 174 -11.67 11.75 -2.61
CA LEU A 174 -11.73 11.72 -1.16
C LEU A 174 -12.08 13.10 -0.60
N SER A 175 -12.53 13.15 0.65
CA SER A 175 -12.92 14.39 1.34
C SER A 175 -11.76 15.39 1.51
N ASP A 176 -10.51 14.93 1.42
CA ASP A 176 -9.30 15.76 1.45
C ASP A 176 -8.91 16.34 0.07
N GLY A 177 -9.72 16.09 -0.96
CA GLY A 177 -9.48 16.51 -2.35
C GLY A 177 -8.51 15.62 -3.11
N SER A 178 -7.93 14.59 -2.47
CA SER A 178 -7.12 13.59 -3.16
C SER A 178 -7.99 12.60 -3.96
N SER A 179 -7.35 11.79 -4.80
CA SER A 179 -8.02 10.75 -5.58
C SER A 179 -7.27 9.43 -5.49
N VAL A 180 -8.01 8.33 -5.41
CA VAL A 180 -7.48 6.97 -5.26
C VAL A 180 -8.22 6.01 -6.17
N LYS A 181 -7.63 4.86 -6.53
CA LYS A 181 -8.41 3.81 -7.20
C LYS A 181 -9.41 3.22 -6.23
N GLY A 182 -10.60 2.86 -6.68
CA GLY A 182 -11.62 2.33 -5.78
C GLY A 182 -12.81 1.74 -6.51
N PHE A 183 -13.63 1.00 -5.76
CA PHE A 183 -14.86 0.41 -6.30
C PHE A 183 -15.83 1.49 -6.78
N ILE A 184 -16.32 1.30 -8.00
CA ILE A 184 -17.43 2.03 -8.61
C ILE A 184 -18.48 1.03 -9.09
N CYS A 185 -19.69 1.52 -9.33
CA CYS A 185 -20.78 0.73 -9.90
C CYS A 185 -21.19 1.34 -11.25
N GLU A 186 -21.43 0.47 -12.23
CA GLU A 186 -22.08 0.86 -13.47
C GLU A 186 -23.49 1.42 -13.20
N ALA A 187 -23.93 2.42 -13.97
CA ALA A 187 -25.26 3.01 -13.81
C ALA A 187 -26.40 2.00 -13.99
N ASN A 188 -26.20 0.94 -14.77
CA ASN A 188 -27.21 -0.11 -14.91
C ASN A 188 -27.39 -0.93 -13.62
N GLY A 189 -26.36 -1.03 -12.78
CA GLY A 189 -26.40 -1.76 -11.51
C GLY A 189 -27.33 -1.14 -10.48
N THR A 190 -27.65 0.15 -10.59
CA THR A 190 -28.52 0.85 -9.64
C THR A 190 -30.01 0.60 -9.88
N LYS A 191 -30.39 -0.04 -10.99
CA LYS A 191 -31.80 -0.39 -11.26
C LYS A 191 -32.29 -1.41 -10.24
N GLY A 192 -33.29 -1.03 -9.45
CA GLY A 192 -33.84 -1.85 -8.36
C GLY A 192 -32.96 -1.92 -7.11
N ALA A 193 -31.87 -1.15 -7.07
CA ALA A 193 -31.05 -1.00 -5.87
C ALA A 193 -31.72 -0.06 -4.87
N THR A 194 -31.41 -0.21 -3.59
CA THR A 194 -31.86 0.69 -2.52
C THR A 194 -30.84 1.80 -2.34
N ASP A 195 -31.26 3.06 -2.44
CA ASP A 195 -30.43 4.22 -2.10
C ASP A 195 -30.20 4.25 -0.57
N ILE A 196 -28.95 4.12 -0.18
CA ILE A 196 -28.47 4.12 1.21
C ILE A 196 -27.48 5.26 1.45
N THR A 197 -27.49 6.28 0.60
CA THR A 197 -26.57 7.44 0.67
C THR A 197 -26.65 8.13 2.03
N ASN A 198 -27.86 8.21 2.60
CA ASN A 198 -28.10 8.79 3.93
C ASN A 198 -27.44 8.01 5.09
N LEU A 199 -27.12 6.73 4.91
CA LEU A 199 -26.44 5.93 5.92
C LEU A 199 -24.94 6.20 5.93
N GLY A 200 -24.36 6.56 4.78
CA GLY A 200 -22.94 6.89 4.61
C GLY A 200 -21.95 5.74 4.88
N ASP A 201 -22.40 4.58 5.35
CA ASP A 201 -21.53 3.47 5.74
C ASP A 201 -22.23 2.12 5.50
N TRP A 202 -21.51 1.20 4.86
CA TRP A 202 -21.99 -0.16 4.62
C TRP A 202 -22.22 -0.95 5.91
N ARG A 203 -21.41 -0.72 6.95
CA ARG A 203 -21.60 -1.40 8.23
C ARG A 203 -22.88 -0.96 8.93
N SER A 204 -23.23 0.33 8.84
CA SER A 204 -24.51 0.86 9.31
C SER A 204 -25.70 0.19 8.60
N PHE A 205 -25.59 -0.07 7.29
CA PHE A 205 -26.62 -0.81 6.55
C PHE A 205 -26.75 -2.27 7.01
N LEU A 206 -25.64 -2.99 7.16
CA LEU A 206 -25.66 -4.38 7.64
C LEU A 206 -26.27 -4.49 9.04
N ALA A 207 -25.92 -3.57 9.94
CA ALA A 207 -26.46 -3.53 11.29
C ALA A 207 -27.99 -3.33 11.32
N GLN A 208 -28.59 -2.66 10.32
CA GLN A 208 -30.05 -2.52 10.22
C GLN A 208 -30.74 -3.79 9.68
N GLN A 209 -30.03 -4.62 8.89
CA GLN A 209 -30.58 -5.89 8.40
C GLN A 209 -30.53 -7.01 9.44
N ASP A 210 -29.58 -6.93 10.38
CA ASP A 210 -29.41 -7.93 11.44
C ASP A 210 -30.34 -7.71 12.64
N VAL A 211 -31.14 -6.62 12.69
CA VAL A 211 -32.17 -6.44 13.72
C VAL A 211 -33.39 -7.31 13.37
N PRO A 212 -33.70 -8.37 14.14
CA PRO A 212 -34.93 -9.11 13.96
C PRO A 212 -36.11 -8.20 14.32
N ALA A 213 -37.15 -8.19 13.47
CA ALA A 213 -38.44 -7.59 13.79
C ALA A 213 -39.10 -8.23 15.02
#